data_AF-A0A0D2M7W5-F1
#
_entry.id   AF-A0A0D2M7W5-F1
#
_cell.length_a   1.000
_cell.length_b   1.000
_cell.length_c   1.000
_cell.angle_alpha   90.00
_cell.angle_beta   90.00
_cell.angle_gamma   90.00
#
_symmetry.space_group_name_H-M   'P 1'
#
loop_
_entity.id
_entity.type
_entity.pdbx_description
1 polymer ?
#
loop_
_entity_poly.entity_id
_entity_poly.type
_entity_poly.pdbx_seq_one_letter_code
_entity_poly.pdbx_strand_id
1 'polypeptide(L)'
;MDHMELEREKGITIQSAATYCRWKDTQINIIDTPGHVDFTIEVERALRVLDGAVLLLCGVGGVQSQSITVDRQMRRYSVPRLVFVNKLDRVGADPWRVIQQGRDKLRLNAAAVQVPIGLEDFHEGVVDLVEGRAVRFGGKSGLEVLEGPVPEEMKGEVEARRSELIERVSEVDDELAEKFLAEEPITPAALKAAIRRATLANKFQAARLPW
;
A
#
# COMPACT_ATOMS: atom_id res chain seq x y z
N MET A 1 -15.09 2.78 14.02
CA MET A 1 -16.11 2.69 12.97
C MET A 1 -17.15 1.63 13.33
N ASP A 2 -16.75 0.62 14.10
CA ASP A 2 -17.65 -0.36 14.72
C ASP A 2 -18.63 0.31 15.72
N HIS A 3 -19.91 0.29 15.38
CA HIS A 3 -20.95 1.01 16.11
C HIS A 3 -22.02 0.08 16.66
N MET A 4 -22.18 -1.11 16.09
CA MET A 4 -23.06 -2.14 16.64
C MET A 4 -22.42 -2.78 17.87
N GLU A 5 -23.25 -3.15 18.84
CA GLU A 5 -22.80 -3.80 20.08
C GLU A 5 -22.07 -5.12 19.79
N LEU A 6 -22.58 -5.90 18.83
CA LEU A 6 -21.98 -7.16 18.38
C LEU A 6 -20.62 -6.97 17.68
N GLU A 7 -20.44 -5.88 16.93
CA GLU A 7 -19.16 -5.56 16.28
C GLU A 7 -18.09 -5.21 17.32
N ARG A 8 -18.46 -4.43 18.35
CA ARG A 8 -17.57 -4.08 19.46
C ARG A 8 -17.21 -5.29 20.32
N GLU A 9 -18.18 -6.17 20.57
CA GLU A 9 -17.96 -7.38 21.36
C GLU A 9 -17.03 -8.37 20.64
N LYS A 10 -17.20 -8.54 19.32
CA LYS A 10 -16.43 -9.51 18.53
C LYS A 10 -15.16 -8.94 17.89
N GLY A 11 -14.99 -7.62 17.89
CA GLY A 11 -13.88 -6.94 17.22
C GLY A 11 -13.85 -7.18 15.71
N ILE A 12 -15.02 -7.28 15.09
CA ILE A 12 -15.18 -7.46 13.63
C ILE A 12 -16.16 -6.43 13.09
N THR A 13 -15.90 -5.95 11.88
CA THR A 13 -16.85 -5.12 11.12
C THR A 13 -17.83 -6.04 10.38
N ILE A 14 -19.13 -5.78 10.53
CA ILE A 14 -20.21 -6.56 9.92
C ILE A 14 -20.84 -5.77 8.77
N GLN A 15 -21.13 -4.48 8.99
CA GLN A 15 -21.69 -3.61 7.97
C GLN A 15 -20.65 -2.63 7.44
N SER A 16 -20.75 -2.29 6.15
CA SER A 16 -19.88 -1.25 5.59
C SER A 16 -20.21 0.10 6.22
N ALA A 17 -19.20 0.84 6.66
CA ALA A 17 -19.37 2.17 7.26
C ALA A 17 -18.85 3.24 6.31
N ALA A 18 -19.65 4.27 6.04
CA ALA A 18 -19.23 5.41 5.24
C ALA A 18 -18.85 6.60 6.15
N THR A 19 -17.72 7.22 5.87
CA THR A 19 -17.31 8.48 6.48
C THR A 19 -16.67 9.39 5.44
N TYR A 20 -16.40 10.64 5.80
CA TYR A 20 -15.61 11.54 4.97
C TYR A 20 -14.58 12.27 5.83
N CYS A 21 -13.48 12.66 5.19
CA CYS A 21 -12.51 13.56 5.77
C CYS A 21 -11.99 14.54 4.72
N ARG A 22 -11.37 15.62 5.17
CA ARG A 22 -10.63 16.54 4.31
C ARG A 22 -9.16 16.41 4.64
N TRP A 23 -8.35 16.16 3.61
CA TRP A 23 -6.90 16.16 3.73
C TRP A 23 -6.32 17.20 2.77
N LYS A 24 -5.73 18.27 3.33
CA LYS A 24 -5.32 19.46 2.58
C LYS A 24 -6.50 20.02 1.76
N ASP A 25 -6.36 20.11 0.44
CA ASP A 25 -7.39 20.60 -0.48
C ASP A 25 -8.25 19.49 -1.09
N THR A 26 -8.09 18.25 -0.61
CA THR A 26 -8.80 17.08 -1.13
C THR A 26 -9.84 16.60 -0.14
N GLN A 27 -11.07 16.41 -0.61
CA GLN A 27 -12.11 15.68 0.11
C GLN A 27 -12.00 14.19 -0.20
N ILE A 28 -12.01 13.35 0.84
CA ILE A 28 -11.88 11.91 0.72
C ILE A 28 -13.10 11.28 1.40
N ASN A 29 -13.86 10.50 0.64
CA ASN A 29 -14.94 9.68 1.17
C ASN A 29 -14.39 8.25 1.37
N ILE A 30 -14.59 7.69 2.56
CA ILE A 30 -14.07 6.39 2.94
C ILE A 30 -15.25 5.47 3.17
N ILE A 31 -15.23 4.31 2.51
CA ILE A 31 -16.12 3.18 2.81
C ILE A 31 -15.26 2.10 3.42
N ASP A 32 -15.44 1.88 4.73
CA ASP A 32 -14.83 0.75 5.42
C ASP A 32 -15.68 -0.49 5.15
N THR A 33 -15.04 -1.58 4.74
CA THR A 33 -15.72 -2.80 4.28
C THR A 33 -15.39 -3.97 5.19
N PRO A 34 -16.34 -4.87 5.47
CA PRO A 34 -16.08 -6.05 6.27
C PRO A 34 -15.07 -6.99 5.58
N GLY A 35 -14.12 -7.53 6.36
CA GLY A 35 -13.06 -8.41 5.86
C GLY A 35 -13.39 -9.91 5.88
N HIS A 36 -14.55 -10.30 6.42
CA HIS A 36 -14.96 -11.70 6.54
C HIS A 36 -15.64 -12.23 5.27
N VAL A 37 -15.43 -13.51 4.95
CA VAL A 37 -15.98 -14.15 3.74
C VAL A 37 -17.52 -14.12 3.68
N ASP A 38 -18.15 -14.17 4.84
CA ASP A 38 -19.62 -14.19 4.95
C ASP A 38 -20.27 -12.85 4.56
N PHE A 39 -19.50 -11.76 4.51
CA PHE A 39 -19.97 -10.42 4.17
C PHE A 39 -19.45 -9.92 2.82
N THR A 40 -19.05 -10.84 1.93
CA THR A 40 -18.54 -10.53 0.59
C THR A 40 -19.52 -9.74 -0.29
N ILE A 41 -20.82 -9.81 -0.02
CA ILE A 41 -21.83 -9.00 -0.74
C ILE A 41 -21.73 -7.51 -0.45
N GLU A 42 -21.37 -7.15 0.79
CA GLU A 42 -21.17 -5.75 1.20
C GLU A 42 -19.90 -5.18 0.54
N VAL A 43 -18.83 -5.97 0.50
CA VAL A 43 -17.61 -5.62 -0.25
C VAL A 43 -17.94 -5.41 -1.74
N GLU A 44 -18.71 -6.30 -2.35
CA GLU A 44 -19.07 -6.19 -3.77
C GLU A 44 -19.93 -4.95 -4.08
N ARG A 45 -20.81 -4.54 -3.16
CA ARG A 45 -21.57 -3.29 -3.29
C ARG A 45 -20.68 -2.06 -3.20
N ALA A 46 -19.75 -2.03 -2.25
CA ALA A 46 -18.80 -0.94 -2.10
C ALA A 46 -17.93 -0.79 -3.35
N LEU A 47 -17.39 -1.90 -3.88
CA LEU A 47 -16.50 -1.87 -5.04
C LEU A 47 -17.16 -1.38 -6.34
N ARG A 48 -18.50 -1.38 -6.44
CA ARG A 48 -19.22 -0.84 -7.60
C ARG A 48 -19.31 0.69 -7.64
N VAL A 49 -19.08 1.35 -6.49
CA VAL A 49 -19.28 2.79 -6.34
C VAL A 49 -17.99 3.55 -6.01
N LEU A 50 -16.89 2.83 -5.76
CA LEU A 50 -15.61 3.42 -5.38
C LEU A 50 -14.74 3.72 -6.60
N ASP A 51 -14.07 4.88 -6.57
CA ASP A 51 -13.06 5.26 -7.57
C ASP A 51 -11.73 4.50 -7.38
N GLY A 52 -11.50 3.95 -6.19
CA GLY A 52 -10.28 3.24 -5.85
C GLY A 52 -10.38 2.53 -4.49
N ALA A 53 -9.45 1.62 -4.24
CA ALA A 53 -9.41 0.82 -3.02
C ALA A 53 -8.00 0.74 -2.41
N VAL A 54 -7.93 0.45 -1.11
CA VAL A 54 -6.67 0.10 -0.42
C VAL A 54 -6.78 -1.34 0.04
N LEU A 55 -6.00 -2.22 -0.57
CA LEU A 55 -5.92 -3.63 -0.18
C LEU A 55 -4.96 -3.78 1.00
N LEU A 56 -5.52 -4.00 2.18
CA LEU A 56 -4.76 -4.27 3.41
C LEU A 56 -4.28 -5.72 3.44
N LEU A 57 -2.96 -5.92 3.58
CA LEU A 57 -2.35 -7.23 3.81
C LEU A 57 -1.63 -7.25 5.16
N CYS A 58 -1.65 -8.39 5.85
CA CYS A 58 -0.99 -8.54 7.15
C CYS A 58 0.50 -8.86 6.96
N GLY A 59 1.41 -8.12 7.60
CA GLY A 59 2.87 -8.37 7.56
C GLY A 59 3.28 -9.78 7.99
N VAL A 60 2.51 -10.37 8.91
CA VAL A 60 2.74 -11.73 9.43
C VAL A 60 1.99 -12.77 8.58
N GLY A 61 0.69 -12.55 8.34
CA GLY A 61 -0.17 -13.53 7.68
C GLY A 61 -0.07 -13.54 6.14
N GLY A 62 0.40 -12.45 5.55
CA GLY A 62 0.49 -12.26 4.11
C GLY A 62 -0.86 -12.37 3.40
N VAL A 63 -0.83 -12.95 2.19
CA VAL A 63 -2.00 -13.15 1.35
C VAL A 63 -2.78 -14.38 1.81
N GLN A 64 -4.05 -14.16 2.16
CA GLN A 64 -4.99 -15.16 2.63
C GLN A 64 -6.11 -15.42 1.61
N SER A 65 -6.94 -16.44 1.82
CA SER A 65 -8.07 -16.78 0.93
C SER A 65 -9.06 -15.63 0.75
N GLN A 66 -9.25 -14.83 1.81
CA GLN A 66 -10.07 -13.62 1.79
C GLN A 66 -9.47 -12.57 0.86
N SER A 67 -8.17 -12.31 0.96
CA SER A 67 -7.46 -11.36 0.09
C SER A 67 -7.59 -11.73 -1.39
N ILE A 68 -7.52 -13.03 -1.72
CA ILE A 68 -7.71 -13.53 -3.08
C ILE A 68 -9.13 -13.27 -3.58
N THR A 69 -10.13 -13.47 -2.71
CA THR A 69 -11.54 -13.26 -3.07
C THR A 69 -11.83 -11.79 -3.34
N VAL A 70 -11.37 -10.90 -2.46
CA VAL A 70 -11.53 -9.44 -2.63
C VAL A 70 -10.75 -8.94 -3.84
N ASP A 71 -9.53 -9.45 -4.10
CA ASP A 71 -8.75 -9.11 -5.29
C ASP A 71 -9.50 -9.41 -6.59
N ARG A 72 -10.13 -10.60 -6.67
CA ARG A 72 -10.98 -10.99 -7.82
C ARG A 72 -12.18 -10.08 -7.99
N GLN A 73 -12.84 -9.68 -6.90
CA GLN A 73 -13.95 -8.74 -6.95
C GLN A 73 -13.49 -7.37 -7.47
N MET A 74 -12.41 -6.82 -6.92
CA MET A 74 -11.87 -5.54 -7.39
C MET A 74 -11.44 -5.60 -8.87
N ARG A 75 -10.87 -6.73 -9.34
CA ARG A 75 -10.52 -6.93 -10.77
C ARG A 75 -11.76 -6.95 -11.67
N ARG A 76 -12.86 -7.56 -11.22
CA ARG A 76 -14.13 -7.61 -11.96
C ARG A 76 -14.70 -6.22 -12.25
N TYR A 77 -14.53 -5.29 -11.31
CA TYR A 77 -15.02 -3.91 -11.45
C TYR A 77 -13.92 -2.92 -11.88
N SER A 78 -12.73 -3.42 -12.26
CA SER A 78 -11.60 -2.60 -12.68
C SER A 78 -11.24 -1.49 -11.69
N VAL A 79 -11.38 -1.73 -10.38
CA VAL A 79 -11.12 -0.72 -9.35
C VAL A 79 -9.59 -0.60 -9.14
N PRO A 80 -9.00 0.60 -9.42
CA PRO A 80 -7.61 0.90 -9.08
C PRO A 80 -7.34 0.67 -7.60
N ARG A 81 -6.21 0.04 -7.28
CA ARG A 81 -5.88 -0.25 -5.87
C ARG A 81 -4.44 0.00 -5.52
N LEU A 82 -4.25 0.42 -4.27
CA LEU A 82 -2.98 0.41 -3.58
C LEU A 82 -2.89 -0.84 -2.70
N VAL A 83 -1.69 -1.32 -2.44
CA VAL A 83 -1.45 -2.34 -1.42
C VAL A 83 -0.89 -1.65 -0.19
N PHE A 84 -1.40 -1.99 0.99
CA PHE A 84 -0.85 -1.50 2.25
C PHE A 84 -0.57 -2.71 3.16
N VAL A 85 0.71 -2.92 3.46
CA VAL A 85 1.14 -3.99 4.35
C VAL A 85 1.06 -3.46 5.78
N ASN A 86 0.09 -3.93 6.56
CA ASN A 86 -0.13 -3.50 7.92
C ASN A 86 0.48 -4.49 8.94
N LYS A 87 0.51 -4.11 10.22
CA LYS A 87 0.94 -4.96 11.35
C LYS A 87 2.42 -5.32 11.30
N LEU A 88 3.28 -4.36 10.96
CA LEU A 88 4.74 -4.54 11.00
C LEU A 88 5.32 -4.49 12.42
N ASP A 89 4.51 -4.07 13.40
CA ASP A 89 4.78 -4.10 14.83
C ASP A 89 4.75 -5.52 15.43
N ARG A 90 4.34 -6.54 14.66
CA ARG A 90 4.19 -7.91 15.17
C ARG A 90 5.39 -8.78 14.87
N VAL A 91 5.72 -9.64 15.83
CA VAL A 91 6.76 -10.66 15.70
C VAL A 91 6.58 -11.50 14.43
N GLY A 92 7.64 -11.60 13.63
CA GLY A 92 7.65 -12.34 12.37
C GLY A 92 6.96 -11.61 11.21
N ALA A 93 6.76 -10.29 11.32
CA ALA A 93 6.34 -9.46 10.21
C ALA A 93 7.46 -9.39 9.15
N ASP A 94 7.10 -9.66 7.90
CA ASP A 94 8.04 -9.64 6.79
C ASP A 94 7.35 -8.99 5.58
N PRO A 95 7.53 -7.67 5.38
CA PRO A 95 6.88 -6.96 4.28
C PRO A 95 7.32 -7.46 2.91
N TRP A 96 8.56 -7.92 2.77
CA TRP A 96 9.12 -8.40 1.51
C TRP A 96 8.44 -9.70 1.08
N ARG A 97 8.27 -10.63 2.01
CA ARG A 97 7.49 -11.84 1.78
C ARG A 97 6.05 -11.52 1.43
N VAL A 98 5.42 -10.53 2.06
CA VAL A 98 4.03 -10.16 1.73
C VAL A 98 3.90 -9.59 0.32
N ILE A 99 4.81 -8.70 -0.08
CA ILE A 99 4.84 -8.15 -1.44
C ILE A 99 5.06 -9.27 -2.46
N GLN A 100 5.99 -10.19 -2.18
CA GLN A 100 6.24 -11.34 -3.03
C GLN A 100 5.01 -12.25 -3.14
N GLN A 101 4.31 -12.53 -2.04
CA GLN A 101 3.04 -13.25 -2.08
C GLN A 101 1.96 -12.53 -2.88
N GLY A 102 1.92 -11.19 -2.84
CA GLY A 102 1.06 -10.39 -3.70
C GLY A 102 1.33 -10.64 -5.19
N ARG A 103 2.60 -10.74 -5.58
CA ARG A 103 2.99 -11.10 -6.96
C ARG A 103 2.61 -12.53 -7.31
N ASP A 104 2.94 -13.48 -6.44
CA ASP A 104 2.81 -14.90 -6.77
C ASP A 104 1.36 -15.38 -6.72
N LYS A 105 0.62 -15.01 -5.67
CA LYS A 105 -0.73 -15.51 -5.40
C LYS A 105 -1.82 -14.61 -6.00
N LEU A 106 -1.62 -13.30 -5.99
CA LEU A 106 -2.60 -12.34 -6.53
C LEU A 106 -2.26 -11.92 -7.97
N ARG A 107 -1.07 -12.28 -8.51
CA ARG A 107 -0.63 -11.89 -9.86
C ARG A 107 -0.65 -10.37 -10.05
N LEU A 108 -0.22 -9.64 -9.02
CA LEU A 108 -0.08 -8.19 -9.05
C LEU A 108 1.32 -7.82 -9.54
N ASN A 109 1.42 -6.80 -10.41
CA ASN A 109 2.69 -6.13 -10.65
C ASN A 109 2.89 -5.10 -9.52
N ALA A 110 3.39 -5.57 -8.38
CA ALA A 110 3.53 -4.76 -7.18
C ALA A 110 5.01 -4.52 -6.85
N ALA A 111 5.35 -3.33 -6.38
CA ALA A 111 6.65 -3.04 -5.78
C ALA A 111 6.49 -2.10 -4.59
N ALA A 112 7.46 -2.16 -3.68
CA ALA A 112 7.50 -1.26 -2.53
C ALA A 112 7.75 0.17 -3.00
N VAL A 113 7.04 1.14 -2.43
CA VAL A 113 7.38 2.56 -2.55
C VAL A 113 8.06 3.10 -1.29
N GLN A 114 8.14 2.28 -0.26
CA GLN A 114 8.71 2.59 1.05
C GLN A 114 9.52 1.40 1.57
N VAL A 115 10.57 1.68 2.35
CA VAL A 115 11.35 0.69 3.12
C VAL A 115 11.17 0.99 4.60
N PRO A 116 10.80 0.02 5.45
CA PRO A 116 10.58 0.30 6.86
C PRO A 116 11.93 0.50 7.57
N ILE A 117 12.00 1.46 8.47
CA ILE A 117 13.14 1.68 9.34
C ILE A 117 12.86 0.93 10.63
N GLY A 118 13.53 -0.22 10.79
CA GLY A 118 13.21 -1.20 11.82
C GLY A 118 11.94 -1.99 11.53
N LEU A 119 11.67 -2.99 12.37
CA LEU A 119 10.47 -3.82 12.35
C LEU A 119 10.09 -4.15 13.80
N GLU A 120 8.89 -4.68 14.01
CA GLU A 120 8.39 -5.08 15.32
C GLU A 120 8.44 -3.90 16.30
N ASP A 121 8.96 -4.11 17.51
CA ASP A 121 9.11 -3.06 18.53
C ASP A 121 10.14 -1.97 18.16
N PHE A 122 10.94 -2.19 17.11
CA PHE A 122 11.95 -1.25 16.63
C PHE A 122 11.49 -0.42 15.43
N HIS A 123 10.23 -0.53 15.02
CA HIS A 123 9.69 0.25 13.90
C HIS A 123 9.61 1.74 14.27
N GLU A 124 10.43 2.56 13.60
CA GLU A 124 10.56 4.00 13.90
C GLU A 124 10.17 4.91 12.73
N GLY A 125 9.88 4.34 11.56
CA GLY A 125 9.40 5.06 10.39
C GLY A 125 9.70 4.35 9.08
N VAL A 126 9.79 5.12 8.00
CA VAL A 126 9.97 4.60 6.64
C VAL A 126 10.92 5.47 5.81
N VAL A 127 11.65 4.87 4.89
CA VAL A 127 12.33 5.57 3.78
C VAL A 127 11.40 5.62 2.59
N ASP A 128 11.11 6.82 2.08
CA ASP A 128 10.37 7.03 0.84
C ASP A 128 11.30 6.83 -0.37
N LEU A 129 11.02 5.85 -1.22
CA LEU A 129 11.84 5.50 -2.39
C LEU A 129 11.65 6.45 -3.58
N VAL A 130 10.55 7.20 -3.59
CA VAL A 130 10.23 8.16 -4.66
C VAL A 130 10.98 9.46 -4.42
N GLU A 131 10.88 10.00 -3.20
CA GLU A 131 11.54 11.25 -2.82
C GLU A 131 12.98 11.05 -2.32
N GLY A 132 13.36 9.82 -1.93
CA GLY A 132 14.72 9.50 -1.47
C GLY A 132 15.04 10.05 -0.07
N ARG A 133 14.07 10.02 0.85
CA ARG A 133 14.18 10.61 2.19
C ARG A 133 13.63 9.70 3.28
N ALA A 134 14.23 9.75 4.45
CA ALA A 134 13.70 9.08 5.64
C ALA A 134 12.61 9.93 6.28
N VAL A 135 11.58 9.27 6.78
CA VAL A 135 10.47 9.85 7.51
C VAL A 135 10.30 9.05 8.78
N ARG A 136 10.55 9.68 9.92
CA ARG A 136 10.38 9.10 11.26
C ARG A 136 9.21 9.76 11.96
N PHE A 137 8.54 9.00 12.82
CA PHE A 137 7.35 9.48 13.53
C PHE A 137 7.62 9.54 15.03
N GLY A 138 7.40 10.72 15.60
CA GLY A 138 7.61 11.01 17.01
C GLY A 138 6.38 11.59 17.70
N GLY A 139 6.54 11.91 18.98
CA GLY A 139 5.51 12.55 19.79
C GLY A 139 4.36 11.61 20.18
N LYS A 140 3.36 12.17 20.86
CA LYS A 140 2.13 11.43 21.22
C LYS A 140 1.39 11.02 19.94
N SER A 141 1.17 9.72 19.79
CA SER A 141 0.42 9.13 18.67
C SER A 141 1.04 9.35 17.28
N GLY A 142 2.35 9.60 17.18
CA GLY A 142 3.06 9.69 15.89
C GLY A 142 2.71 10.93 15.05
N LEU A 143 2.24 11.99 15.69
CA LEU A 143 1.81 13.23 15.01
C LEU A 143 2.99 14.12 14.59
N GLU A 144 4.18 13.93 15.17
CA GLU A 144 5.37 14.66 14.78
C GLU A 144 6.08 13.91 13.65
N VAL A 145 6.12 14.53 12.47
CA VAL A 145 6.79 13.97 11.29
C VAL A 145 8.19 14.57 11.20
N LEU A 146 9.21 13.74 11.32
CA LEU A 146 10.61 14.11 11.23
C LEU A 146 11.18 13.60 9.91
N GLU A 147 11.48 14.52 8.99
CA GLU A 147 12.09 14.20 7.70
C GLU A 147 13.62 14.32 7.81
N GLY A 148 14.35 13.38 7.22
CA GLY A 148 15.80 13.33 7.29
C GLY A 148 16.46 12.55 6.17
N PRO A 149 17.80 12.48 6.15
CA PRO A 149 18.54 11.67 5.20
C PRO A 149 18.31 10.17 5.43
N VAL A 150 18.48 9.37 4.38
CA VAL A 150 18.45 7.91 4.48
C VAL A 150 19.59 7.42 5.39
N PRO A 151 19.31 6.54 6.38
CA PRO A 151 20.35 5.95 7.21
C PRO A 151 21.42 5.25 6.37
N GLU A 152 22.69 5.42 6.73
CA GLU A 152 23.82 4.92 5.93
C GLU A 152 23.77 3.40 5.73
N GLU A 153 23.39 2.68 6.78
CA GLU A 153 23.24 1.22 6.80
C GLU A 153 22.13 0.71 5.86
N MET A 154 21.15 1.54 5.53
CA MET A 154 20.01 1.17 4.68
C MET A 154 20.23 1.54 3.21
N LYS A 155 21.29 2.28 2.86
CA LYS A 155 21.48 2.77 1.48
C LYS A 155 21.47 1.65 0.44
N GLY A 156 22.14 0.53 0.73
CA GLY A 156 22.18 -0.62 -0.17
C GLY A 156 20.80 -1.25 -0.41
N GLU A 157 20.00 -1.42 0.66
CA GLU A 157 18.64 -1.94 0.52
C GLU A 157 17.73 -0.95 -0.20
N VAL A 158 17.82 0.34 0.15
CA VAL A 158 17.03 1.41 -0.47
C VAL A 158 17.32 1.52 -1.96
N GLU A 159 18.58 1.45 -2.37
CA GLU A 159 18.98 1.46 -3.77
C GLU A 159 18.44 0.23 -4.51
N ALA A 160 18.61 -0.97 -3.95
CA ALA A 160 18.08 -2.20 -4.54
C ALA A 160 16.55 -2.14 -4.72
N ARG A 161 15.82 -1.68 -3.70
CA ARG A 161 14.35 -1.56 -3.75
C ARG A 161 13.88 -0.45 -4.67
N ARG A 162 14.63 0.64 -4.79
CA ARG A 162 14.33 1.72 -5.74
C ARG A 162 14.53 1.25 -7.18
N SER A 163 15.60 0.51 -7.46
CA SER A 163 15.82 -0.10 -8.77
C SER A 163 14.70 -1.07 -9.14
N GLU A 164 14.31 -1.94 -8.21
CA GLU A 164 13.17 -2.85 -8.37
C GLU A 164 11.85 -2.09 -8.63
N LEU A 165 11.60 -0.99 -7.92
CA LEU A 165 10.43 -0.14 -8.15
C LEU A 165 10.42 0.45 -9.56
N ILE A 166 11.54 1.01 -10.01
CA ILE A 166 11.67 1.61 -11.34
C ILE A 166 11.46 0.55 -12.42
N GLU A 167 12.12 -0.60 -12.30
CA GLU A 167 11.99 -1.71 -13.24
C GLU A 167 10.52 -2.13 -13.39
N ARG A 168 9.84 -2.39 -12.27
CA ARG A 168 8.43 -2.81 -12.29
C ARG A 168 7.46 -1.80 -12.84
N VAL A 169 7.68 -0.51 -12.59
CA VAL A 169 6.83 0.54 -13.17
C VAL A 169 7.13 0.69 -14.67
N SER A 170 8.39 0.56 -15.08
CA SER A 170 8.80 0.64 -16.49
C SER A 170 8.25 -0.51 -17.35
N GLU A 171 7.98 -1.69 -16.77
CA GLU A 171 7.30 -2.79 -17.48
C GLU A 171 5.89 -2.41 -17.99
N VAL A 172 5.27 -1.36 -17.43
CA VAL A 172 3.85 -1.03 -17.66
C VAL A 172 3.56 0.44 -17.95
N ASP A 173 4.57 1.30 -17.94
CA ASP A 173 4.49 2.73 -18.25
C ASP A 173 5.53 3.08 -19.33
N ASP A 174 5.06 3.31 -20.55
CA ASP A 174 5.91 3.51 -21.73
C ASP A 174 6.83 4.74 -21.58
N GLU A 175 6.33 5.84 -21.01
CA GLU A 175 7.13 7.05 -20.80
C GLU A 175 8.30 6.82 -19.82
N LEU A 176 8.09 6.02 -18.77
CA LEU A 176 9.16 5.67 -17.85
C LEU A 176 10.11 4.64 -18.49
N ALA A 177 9.59 3.71 -19.28
CA ALA A 177 10.39 2.72 -20.01
C ALA A 177 11.39 3.38 -20.95
N GLU A 178 10.96 4.37 -21.74
CA GLU A 178 11.85 5.10 -22.65
C GLU A 178 13.02 5.75 -21.90
N LYS A 179 12.75 6.43 -20.79
CA LYS A 179 13.79 7.05 -19.95
C LYS A 179 14.74 6.03 -19.34
N PHE A 180 14.19 4.92 -18.86
CA PHE A 180 14.97 3.86 -18.26
C PHE A 180 15.91 3.19 -19.28
N LEU A 181 15.42 2.91 -20.48
CA LEU A 181 16.22 2.35 -21.59
C LEU A 181 17.29 3.32 -22.11
N ALA A 182 17.03 4.62 -22.04
CA ALA A 182 17.98 5.66 -22.41
C ALA A 182 19.02 5.97 -21.31
N GLU A 183 18.99 5.25 -20.18
CA GLU A 183 19.82 5.51 -18.99
C GLU A 183 19.69 6.96 -18.47
N GLU A 184 18.54 7.60 -18.71
CA GLU A 184 18.27 8.95 -18.24
C GLU A 184 17.95 8.95 -16.73
N PRO A 185 18.38 10.01 -15.99
CA PRO A 185 18.07 10.12 -14.57
C PRO A 185 16.56 10.26 -14.33
N ILE A 186 15.98 9.29 -13.63
CA ILE A 186 14.57 9.30 -13.24
C ILE A 186 14.36 10.22 -12.03
N THR A 187 13.69 11.34 -12.27
CA THR A 187 13.36 12.32 -11.22
C THR A 187 12.17 11.83 -10.36
N PRO A 188 12.05 12.28 -9.09
CA PRO A 188 10.91 11.96 -8.24
C PRO A 188 9.55 12.30 -8.88
N ALA A 189 9.48 13.44 -9.56
CA ALA A 189 8.27 13.88 -10.26
C ALA A 189 7.88 12.93 -11.41
N ALA A 190 8.86 12.48 -12.20
CA ALA A 190 8.62 11.54 -13.29
C ALA A 190 8.16 10.17 -12.75
N LEU A 191 8.84 9.66 -11.72
CA LEU A 191 8.47 8.39 -11.09
C LEU A 191 7.05 8.44 -10.48
N LYS A 192 6.71 9.54 -9.80
CA LYS A 192 5.37 9.74 -9.23
C LYS A 192 4.27 9.81 -10.29
N ALA A 193 4.55 10.46 -11.41
CA ALA A 193 3.62 10.52 -12.55
C ALA A 193 3.40 9.13 -13.17
N ALA A 194 4.48 8.37 -13.39
CA ALA A 194 4.42 7.01 -13.91
C ALA A 194 3.65 6.06 -12.98
N ILE A 195 3.95 6.07 -11.67
CA ILE A 195 3.21 5.29 -10.68
C ILE A 195 1.72 5.63 -10.73
N ARG A 196 1.36 6.91 -10.79
CA ARG A 196 -0.04 7.35 -10.88
C ARG A 196 -0.73 6.79 -12.12
N ARG A 197 -0.14 6.93 -13.31
CA ARG A 197 -0.71 6.41 -14.56
C ARG A 197 -0.89 4.90 -14.50
N ALA A 198 0.15 4.18 -14.09
CA ALA A 198 0.13 2.73 -14.01
C ALA A 198 -0.87 2.20 -12.97
N THR A 199 -1.03 2.89 -11.83
CA THR A 199 -2.06 2.56 -10.82
C THR A 199 -3.48 2.80 -11.34
N LEU A 200 -3.74 3.95 -11.98
CA LEU A 200 -5.05 4.24 -12.57
C LEU A 200 -5.41 3.25 -13.69
N ALA A 201 -4.42 2.78 -14.45
CA ALA A 201 -4.58 1.76 -15.48
C ALA A 201 -4.72 0.33 -14.91
N ASN A 202 -4.69 0.13 -13.59
CA ASN A 202 -4.65 -1.18 -12.92
C ASN A 202 -3.46 -2.07 -13.31
N LYS A 203 -2.41 -1.51 -13.89
CA LYS A 203 -1.22 -2.25 -14.33
C LYS A 203 -0.13 -2.33 -13.29
N PHE A 204 -0.15 -1.45 -12.28
CA PHE A 204 0.83 -1.44 -11.19
C PHE A 204 0.17 -1.17 -9.84
N GLN A 205 0.61 -1.87 -8.80
CA GLN A 205 0.14 -1.71 -7.44
C GLN A 205 1.29 -1.26 -6.53
N ALA A 206 1.31 0.03 -6.17
CA ALA A 206 2.25 0.54 -5.19
C ALA A 206 1.97 -0.07 -3.81
N ALA A 207 2.97 -0.77 -3.25
CA ALA A 207 2.91 -1.31 -1.90
C ALA A 207 3.48 -0.30 -0.90
N ARG A 208 2.60 0.22 -0.05
CA ARG A 208 2.95 1.09 1.07
C ARG A 208 3.09 0.29 2.35
N LEU A 209 3.93 0.79 3.24
CA LEU A 209 4.16 0.23 4.56
C LEU A 209 3.55 1.16 5.61
N PRO A 210 3.24 0.66 6.81
CA PRO A 210 2.80 1.52 7.89
C PRO A 210 3.97 2.42 8.31
N TRP A 211 3.60 3.53 8.92
CA TRP A 211 4.50 4.50 9.53
C TRP A 211 4.84 4.09 10.96
#